data_AF-A0A5C6Z3R5-F1
#
_entry.id   AF-A0A5C6Z3R5-F1
#
_cell.length_a   1.000
_cell.length_b   1.000
_cell.length_c   1.000
_cell.angle_alpha   90.00
_cell.angle_beta   90.00
_cell.angle_gamma   90.00
#
_symmetry.space_group_name_H-M   'P 1'
#
loop_
_entity.id
_entity.type
_entity.pdbx_description
1 polymer ?
#
loop_
_entity_poly.entity_id
_entity_poly.type
_entity_poly.pdbx_seq_one_letter_code
_entity_poly.pdbx_strand_id
1 'polypeptide(L)'
;MFFDLNTENQTQQKMKNEKYKLLRQGIIFDLVGMATMAIPIVGPVLDIVWAPFAAKKMSDMYKGTEGKIASVLVFVEELLPFTDVIPTFTLMWFYTFVWKKQPTPQTIQIRIND
;
A
#
# COMPACT_ATOMS: atom_id res chain seq x y z
N MET A 1 23.15 -11.94 26.94
CA MET A 1 22.26 -10.90 26.40
C MET A 1 20.88 -11.51 26.32
N PHE A 2 20.01 -11.20 27.28
CA PHE A 2 18.62 -11.65 27.28
C PHE A 2 17.82 -10.63 26.46
N PHE A 3 17.33 -11.05 25.29
CA PHE A 3 16.36 -10.27 24.54
C PHE A 3 15.07 -10.17 25.38
N ASP A 4 14.58 -8.95 25.61
CA ASP A 4 13.39 -8.71 26.43
C ASP A 4 12.14 -9.17 25.67
N LEU A 5 11.50 -10.23 26.17
CA LEU A 5 10.26 -10.80 25.62
C LEU A 5 9.13 -9.76 25.52
N ASN A 6 9.14 -8.70 26.34
CA ASN A 6 8.18 -7.61 26.19
C ASN A 6 8.42 -6.84 24.88
N THR A 7 9.68 -6.54 24.54
CA THR A 7 10.06 -5.79 23.34
C THR A 7 9.69 -6.54 22.04
N GLU A 8 9.84 -7.87 22.01
CA GLU A 8 9.40 -8.69 20.87
C GLU A 8 7.88 -8.63 20.69
N ASN A 9 7.12 -8.78 21.77
CA ASN A 9 5.65 -8.72 21.73
C ASN A 9 5.14 -7.35 21.26
N GLN A 10 5.74 -6.25 21.72
CA GLN A 10 5.38 -4.89 21.27
C GLN A 10 5.67 -4.69 19.77
N THR A 11 6.80 -5.21 19.28
CA THR A 11 7.19 -5.11 17.87
C THR A 11 6.22 -5.89 16.98
N GLN A 12 5.84 -7.10 17.39
CA GLN A 12 4.90 -7.96 16.66
C GLN A 12 3.49 -7.34 16.61
N GLN A 13 3.03 -6.74 17.71
CA GLN A 13 1.75 -6.02 17.73
C GLN A 13 1.77 -4.78 16.82
N LYS A 14 2.84 -3.99 16.86
CA LYS A 14 3.02 -2.84 15.97
C LYS A 14 2.99 -3.23 14.49
N MET A 15 3.71 -4.30 14.13
CA MET A 15 3.72 -4.85 12.76
C MET A 15 2.34 -5.31 12.29
N LYS A 16 1.58 -6.02 13.15
CA LYS A 16 0.20 -6.43 12.84
C LYS A 16 -0.70 -5.21 12.61
N ASN A 17 -0.62 -4.20 13.47
CA ASN A 17 -1.44 -3.00 13.37
C ASN A 17 -1.18 -2.24 12.05
N GLU A 18 0.09 -2.08 11.66
CA GLU A 18 0.42 -1.44 10.38
C GLU A 18 -0.05 -2.26 9.17
N LYS A 19 0.06 -3.60 9.20
CA LYS A 19 -0.48 -4.48 8.14
C LYS A 19 -1.99 -4.26 7.93
N TYR A 20 -2.78 -4.28 9.01
CA TYR A 20 -4.24 -4.12 8.89
C TYR A 20 -4.65 -2.68 8.56
N LYS A 21 -3.86 -1.68 9.00
CA LYS A 21 -4.05 -0.29 8.62
C LYS A 21 -3.86 -0.08 7.11
N LEU A 22 -2.83 -0.68 6.51
CA LEU A 22 -2.62 -0.65 5.06
C LEU A 22 -3.76 -1.34 4.30
N LEU A 23 -4.27 -2.47 4.80
CA LEU A 23 -5.42 -3.15 4.20
C LEU A 23 -6.64 -2.23 4.16
N ARG A 24 -6.96 -1.61 5.30
CA ARG A 24 -8.11 -0.70 5.41
C ARG A 24 -7.96 0.50 4.48
N GLN A 25 -6.77 1.09 4.39
CA GLN A 25 -6.49 2.19 3.47
C GLN A 25 -6.68 1.74 2.02
N GLY A 26 -6.18 0.57 1.64
CA GLY A 26 -6.32 0.06 0.28
C GLY A 26 -7.77 -0.14 -0.13
N ILE A 27 -8.57 -0.78 0.71
CA ILE A 27 -10.01 -0.97 0.47
C ILE A 27 -10.72 0.39 0.31
N ILE A 28 -10.40 1.38 1.14
CA ILE A 28 -11.01 2.72 1.04
C ILE A 28 -10.63 3.39 -0.29
N PHE A 29 -9.36 3.34 -0.70
CA PHE A 29 -8.94 3.97 -1.95
C PHE A 29 -9.57 3.30 -3.17
N ASP A 30 -9.61 1.96 -3.22
CA ASP A 30 -10.27 1.23 -4.31
C ASP A 30 -11.76 1.55 -4.37
N LEU A 31 -12.46 1.66 -3.22
CA LEU A 31 -13.87 2.03 -3.20
C LEU A 31 -14.11 3.49 -3.66
N VAL A 32 -13.16 4.40 -3.39
CA VAL A 32 -13.28 5.79 -3.82
C VAL A 32 -13.03 5.93 -5.32
N GLY A 33 -12.02 5.24 -5.86
CA GLY A 33 -11.79 5.15 -7.32
C GLY A 33 -13.06 4.61 -7.99
N MET A 34 -13.47 3.40 -7.64
CA MET A 34 -14.66 2.77 -8.22
C MET A 34 -15.96 3.56 -8.08
N ALA A 35 -16.09 4.43 -7.08
CA ALA A 35 -17.26 5.29 -6.94
C ALA A 35 -17.33 6.39 -8.02
N THR A 36 -16.21 6.81 -8.60
CA THR A 36 -16.18 7.80 -9.69
C THR A 36 -16.80 7.24 -10.97
N MET A 37 -16.70 5.93 -11.22
CA MET A 37 -17.39 5.24 -12.32
C MET A 37 -18.92 5.35 -12.26
N ALA A 38 -19.51 5.55 -11.07
CA ALA A 38 -20.96 5.68 -10.93
C ALA A 38 -21.52 6.96 -11.58
N ILE A 39 -20.66 7.94 -11.93
CA ILE A 39 -21.06 9.22 -12.52
C ILE A 39 -20.37 9.39 -13.89
N PRO A 40 -20.95 8.89 -15.00
CA PRO A 40 -20.29 8.72 -16.29
C PRO A 40 -19.79 9.99 -17.00
N ILE A 41 -20.12 11.18 -16.50
CA ILE A 41 -19.64 12.48 -17.04
C ILE A 41 -18.65 13.17 -16.09
N VAL A 42 -18.81 12.99 -14.77
CA VAL A 42 -17.98 13.66 -13.76
C VAL A 42 -16.76 12.81 -13.41
N GLY A 43 -16.88 11.48 -13.45
CA GLY A 43 -15.80 10.53 -13.17
C GLY A 43 -14.52 10.86 -13.92
N PRO A 44 -14.53 10.92 -15.28
CA PRO A 44 -13.31 11.16 -16.05
C PRO A 44 -12.59 12.48 -15.75
N VAL A 45 -13.32 13.51 -15.27
CA VAL A 45 -12.71 14.79 -14.87
C VAL A 45 -12.11 14.70 -13.46
N LEU A 46 -12.78 13.99 -12.55
CA LEU A 46 -12.25 13.71 -11.21
C LEU A 46 -11.00 12.83 -11.29
N ASP A 47 -10.98 11.86 -12.20
CA ASP A 47 -9.87 10.92 -12.38
C ASP A 47 -8.57 11.64 -12.77
N ILE A 48 -8.62 12.77 -13.49
CA ILE A 48 -7.43 13.60 -13.79
C ILE A 48 -6.75 14.12 -12.52
N VAL A 49 -7.54 14.44 -11.49
CA VAL A 49 -7.04 14.92 -10.19
C VAL A 49 -6.77 13.74 -9.24
N TRP A 50 -7.60 12.72 -9.31
CA TRP A 50 -7.53 11.56 -8.42
C TRP A 50 -6.38 10.62 -8.78
N ALA A 51 -6.14 10.32 -10.06
CA ALA A 51 -5.04 9.47 -10.52
C ALA A 51 -3.66 9.87 -9.96
N PRO A 52 -3.20 11.14 -10.03
CA PRO A 52 -1.91 11.52 -9.45
C PRO A 52 -1.91 11.44 -7.91
N PHE A 53 -3.06 11.66 -7.26
CA PHE A 53 -3.20 11.47 -5.83
C PHE A 53 -3.13 10.00 -5.43
N ALA A 54 -3.85 9.12 -6.12
CA ALA A 54 -3.83 7.67 -5.92
C ALA A 54 -2.43 7.10 -6.13
N ALA A 55 -1.76 7.49 -7.22
CA ALA A 55 -0.37 7.10 -7.49
C ALA A 55 0.57 7.51 -6.34
N LYS A 56 0.46 8.75 -5.85
CA LYS A 56 1.24 9.21 -4.70
C LYS A 56 0.95 8.38 -3.46
N LYS A 57 -0.32 8.10 -3.16
CA LYS A 57 -0.71 7.28 -2.00
C LYS A 57 -0.18 5.85 -2.09
N MET A 58 -0.20 5.24 -3.26
CA MET A 58 0.37 3.91 -3.47
C MET A 58 1.87 3.89 -3.14
N SER A 59 2.62 4.87 -3.64
CA SER A 59 4.06 5.00 -3.36
C SER A 59 4.38 5.33 -1.89
N ASP A 60 3.43 5.96 -1.19
CA ASP A 60 3.54 6.26 0.23
C ASP A 60 3.27 5.03 1.11
N MET A 61 2.27 4.23 0.74
CA MET A 61 1.86 3.00 1.42
C MET A 61 2.89 1.89 1.27
N TYR A 62 3.48 1.75 0.09
CA TYR A 62 4.46 0.72 -0.22
C TYR A 62 5.77 1.35 -0.65
N LYS A 63 6.82 1.17 0.15
CA LYS A 63 8.15 1.72 -0.16
C LYS A 63 8.93 0.81 -1.10
N GLY A 64 9.86 1.40 -1.84
CA GLY A 64 10.75 0.69 -2.77
C GLY A 64 10.19 0.57 -4.19
N THR A 65 10.82 -0.29 -4.99
CA THR A 65 10.51 -0.43 -6.43
C THR A 65 9.10 -0.94 -6.68
N GLU A 66 8.60 -1.86 -5.86
CA GLU A 66 7.26 -2.45 -6.04
C GLU A 66 6.16 -1.40 -5.86
N GLY A 67 6.26 -0.54 -4.85
CA GLY A 67 5.31 0.56 -4.66
C GLY A 67 5.38 1.62 -5.76
N LYS A 68 6.56 1.85 -6.34
CA LYS A 68 6.70 2.71 -7.53
C LYS A 68 6.02 2.09 -8.75
N ILE A 69 6.25 0.81 -9.03
CA ILE A 69 5.59 0.12 -10.14
C ILE A 69 4.08 0.13 -9.94
N ALA A 70 3.60 -0.23 -8.74
CA ALA A 70 2.18 -0.18 -8.40
C ALA A 70 1.59 1.24 -8.53
N SER A 71 2.36 2.29 -8.22
CA SER A 71 1.90 3.68 -8.41
C SER A 71 1.70 4.06 -9.87
N VAL A 72 2.52 3.52 -10.78
CA VAL A 72 2.32 3.74 -12.23
C VAL A 72 1.11 2.94 -12.71
N LEU A 73 0.95 1.71 -12.23
CA LEU A 73 -0.21 0.87 -12.59
C LEU A 73 -1.53 1.54 -12.17
N VAL A 74 -1.63 2.01 -10.92
CA VAL A 74 -2.85 2.67 -10.44
C VAL A 74 -3.09 4.01 -11.15
N PHE A 75 -2.03 4.75 -11.48
CA PHE A 75 -2.16 5.98 -12.26
C PHE A 75 -2.79 5.72 -13.64
N VAL A 76 -2.31 4.68 -14.32
CA VAL A 76 -2.81 4.32 -15.65
C VAL A 76 -4.23 3.77 -15.57
N GLU A 77 -4.53 2.97 -14.57
CA GLU A 77 -5.87 2.41 -14.34
C GLU A 77 -6.92 3.51 -14.15
N GLU A 78 -6.65 4.47 -13.28
CA GLU A 78 -7.56 5.58 -12.97
C GLU A 78 -7.74 6.53 -14.17
N LEU A 79 -6.68 6.73 -14.97
CA LEU A 79 -6.72 7.61 -16.14
C LEU A 79 -7.51 7.01 -17.31
N LEU A 80 -7.62 5.68 -17.37
CA LEU A 80 -8.31 4.98 -18.42
C LEU A 80 -9.77 4.72 -17.98
N PRO A 81 -10.77 5.29 -18.70
CA PRO A 81 -12.16 4.96 -18.40
C PRO A 81 -12.39 3.45 -18.58
N PHE A 82 -13.26 2.87 -17.76
CA PHE A 82 -13.61 1.44 -17.72
C PHE A 82 -12.57 0.47 -17.12
N THR A 83 -11.34 0.90 -16.83
CA THR A 83 -10.33 0.02 -16.20
C THR A 83 -10.30 0.09 -14.68
N ASP A 84 -10.89 1.13 -14.09
CA ASP A 84 -11.01 1.39 -12.64
C ASP A 84 -11.86 0.35 -11.86
N VAL A 85 -12.15 -0.81 -12.46
CA VAL A 85 -12.84 -1.94 -11.81
C VAL A 85 -11.85 -2.80 -11.01
N ILE A 86 -10.53 -2.58 -11.14
CA ILE A 86 -9.52 -3.44 -10.55
C ILE A 86 -9.16 -2.89 -9.15
N PRO A 87 -9.32 -3.67 -8.06
CA PRO A 87 -8.99 -3.16 -6.72
C PRO A 87 -7.47 -3.17 -6.48
N THR A 88 -6.73 -2.30 -7.18
CA THR A 88 -5.27 -2.32 -7.28
C THR A 88 -4.57 -2.05 -5.95
N PHE A 89 -5.10 -1.21 -5.06
CA PHE A 89 -4.52 -1.02 -3.73
C PHE A 89 -4.65 -2.27 -2.86
N THR A 90 -5.81 -2.94 -2.92
CA THR A 90 -6.06 -4.18 -2.21
C THR A 90 -5.23 -5.32 -2.78
N LEU A 91 -5.07 -5.41 -4.10
CA LEU A 91 -4.20 -6.39 -4.75
C LEU A 91 -2.74 -6.19 -4.35
N MET A 92 -2.26 -4.95 -4.29
CA MET A 92 -0.91 -4.65 -3.82
C MET A 92 -0.69 -5.08 -2.36
N TRP A 93 -1.72 -4.96 -1.52
CA TRP A 93 -1.69 -5.49 -0.16
C TRP A 93 -1.54 -7.01 -0.14
N PHE A 94 -2.34 -7.73 -0.93
CA PHE A 94 -2.24 -9.18 -1.05
C PHE A 94 -0.87 -9.61 -1.55
N TYR A 95 -0.37 -8.94 -2.59
CA TYR A 95 0.98 -9.16 -3.11
C TYR A 95 2.03 -9.03 -2.00
N THR A 96 1.96 -7.95 -1.22
CA THR A 96 2.96 -7.63 -0.19
C THR A 96 2.90 -8.56 1.03
N PHE A 97 1.71 -8.98 1.46
CA PHE A 97 1.53 -9.66 2.75
C PHE A 97 1.12 -11.13 2.66
N VAL A 98 0.70 -11.60 1.49
CA VAL A 98 0.29 -13.00 1.26
C VAL A 98 1.27 -13.71 0.34
N TRP A 99 1.61 -13.11 -0.80
CA TRP A 99 2.51 -13.74 -1.77
C TRP A 99 3.99 -13.48 -1.49
N LYS A 100 4.35 -12.24 -1.18
CA LYS A 100 5.73 -11.92 -0.88
C LYS A 100 6.08 -12.40 0.53
N LYS A 101 6.98 -13.38 0.62
CA LYS A 101 7.58 -13.76 1.89
C LYS A 101 8.39 -12.56 2.38
N GLN A 102 8.02 -12.00 3.53
CA GLN A 102 8.75 -10.87 4.10
C GLN A 102 10.22 -11.26 4.33
N PRO A 103 11.19 -10.49 3.80
CA PRO A 103 12.54 -10.55 4.35
C PRO A 103 12.40 -10.13 5.80
N THR A 104 12.69 -11.03 6.74
CA THR A 104 12.79 -10.70 8.16
C THR A 104 13.70 -9.48 8.29
N PRO A 105 13.29 -8.41 9.00
CA PRO A 105 14.16 -7.28 9.28
C PRO A 105 15.41 -7.82 9.97
N GLN A 106 16.54 -7.87 9.25
CA GLN A 106 17.81 -8.28 9.83
C GLN A 106 18.30 -7.10 10.65
N THR A 107 18.18 -7.19 11.97
CA THR A 107 18.77 -6.21 12.88
C THR A 107 20.29 -6.25 12.69
N ILE A 108 20.85 -5.26 12.01
CA ILE A 108 22.30 -5.06 11.98
C ILE A 108 22.71 -4.61 13.39
N GLN A 109 23.26 -5.53 14.18
CA GLN A 109 23.87 -5.16 15.45
C GLN A 109 25.18 -4.41 15.16
N ILE A 110 25.14 -3.09 15.23
CA ILE A 110 26.33 -2.26 15.15
C ILE A 110 27.07 -2.46 16.48
N ARG A 111 28.10 -3.32 16.48
CA ARG A 111 29.03 -3.39 17.61
C ARG A 111 29.88 -2.13 17.55
N ILE A 112 29.58 -1.16 18.40
CA ILE A 112 30.50 -0.05 18.69
C ILE A 112 31.63 -0.69 19.51
N ASN A 113 32.82 -0.80 18.93
CA ASN A 113 34.03 -1.11 19.69
C ASN A 113 34.52 0.22 20.27
N ASP A 114 34.53 0.33 21.59
CA ASP A 114 35.18 1.41 22.33
C ASP A 114 36.71 1.28 22.25
#